data_AF-A0A8J7WU21-F1
#
_entry.id   AF-A0A8J7WU21-F1
#
_cell.length_a   1.000
_cell.length_b   1.000
_cell.length_c   1.000
_cell.angle_alpha   90.00
_cell.angle_beta   90.00
_cell.angle_gamma   90.00
#
_symmetry.space_group_name_H-M   'P 1'
#
loop_
_entity.id
_entity.type
_entity.pdbx_description
1 polymer ?
#
loop_
_entity_poly.entity_id
_entity_poly.type
_entity_poly.pdbx_seq_one_letter_code
_entity_poly.pdbx_strand_id
1 'polypeptide(L)'
;VELVNAASGLVLDSGGNVAPGSRLKQWYYDGSPNLQWQLRSLGNGYYEIVNEANGMVADSAGDRSNGAIARQEPRNGSDDQQWSLYSAGRGLYHIINRATGTALDGAGSTSVGSSTILWAPNPSPNNEWTIAAT
;
A
#
# COMPACT_ATOMS: atom_id res chain seq x y z
N VAL A 1 -0.04 -12.08 -1.58
CA VAL A 1 -1.31 -11.38 -1.89
C VAL A 1 -1.05 -10.26 -2.86
N GLU A 2 -2.05 -9.90 -3.65
CA GLU A 2 -2.08 -8.66 -4.41
C GLU A 2 -3.02 -7.67 -3.71
N LEU A 3 -2.72 -6.38 -3.84
CA LEU A 3 -3.54 -5.31 -3.29
C LEU A 3 -4.17 -4.57 -4.46
N VAL A 4 -5.46 -4.82 -4.71
CA VAL A 4 -6.19 -4.29 -5.88
C VAL A 4 -6.94 -3.03 -5.48
N ASN A 5 -6.66 -1.91 -6.14
CA ASN A 5 -7.38 -0.66 -5.89
C ASN A 5 -8.81 -0.72 -6.41
N ALA A 6 -9.81 -0.32 -5.62
CA ALA A 6 -11.21 -0.46 -6.01
C ALA A 6 -11.66 0.52 -7.10
N ALA A 7 -10.96 1.65 -7.29
CA ALA A 7 -11.27 2.59 -8.38
C ALA A 7 -10.68 2.15 -9.72
N SER A 8 -9.42 1.69 -9.72
CA SER A 8 -8.69 1.43 -10.97
C SER A 8 -8.69 -0.04 -11.40
N GLY A 9 -8.87 -0.97 -10.46
CA GLY A 9 -8.63 -2.41 -10.69
C GLY A 9 -7.16 -2.77 -10.89
N LEU A 10 -6.24 -1.80 -10.76
CA LEU A 10 -4.80 -2.02 -10.79
C LEU A 10 -4.29 -2.44 -9.42
N VAL A 11 -3.11 -3.04 -9.37
CA VAL A 11 -2.49 -3.53 -8.15
C VAL A 11 -1.34 -2.67 -7.68
N LEU A 12 -1.08 -2.67 -6.37
CA LEU A 12 0.09 -2.01 -5.79
C LEU A 12 1.39 -2.62 -6.32
N ASP A 13 2.27 -1.77 -6.82
CA ASP A 13 3.53 -2.12 -7.46
C ASP A 13 4.71 -1.41 -6.78
N SER A 14 5.72 -2.19 -6.39
CA SER A 14 6.99 -1.70 -5.85
C SER A 14 7.95 -1.17 -6.92
N GLY A 15 7.79 -1.57 -8.17
CA GLY A 15 8.74 -1.36 -9.25
C GLY A 15 9.91 -2.34 -9.27
N GLY A 16 9.91 -3.36 -8.41
CA GLY A 16 10.92 -4.42 -8.39
C GLY A 16 12.19 -4.02 -7.65
N ASN A 17 13.35 -4.26 -8.26
CA ASN A 17 14.63 -3.91 -7.64
C ASN A 17 14.91 -2.41 -7.83
N VAL A 18 14.42 -1.61 -6.88
CA VAL A 18 14.52 -0.15 -6.86
C VAL A 18 15.25 0.32 -5.60
N ALA A 19 15.74 1.56 -5.59
CA ALA A 19 16.42 2.13 -4.42
C ALA A 19 15.43 2.33 -3.25
N PRO A 20 15.89 2.25 -1.99
CA PRO A 20 15.12 2.69 -0.82
C PRO A 20 14.55 4.10 -1.00
N GLY A 21 13.33 4.30 -0.50
CA GLY A 21 12.58 5.55 -0.65
C GLY A 21 11.88 5.71 -2.00
N SER A 22 12.01 4.74 -2.92
CA SER A 22 11.27 4.76 -4.20
C SER A 22 9.76 4.72 -3.96
N ARG A 23 9.03 5.53 -4.73
CA ARG A 23 7.56 5.57 -4.66
C ARG A 23 6.94 4.23 -5.01
N LEU A 24 5.82 3.94 -4.37
CA LEU A 24 4.89 2.91 -4.80
C LEU A 24 3.98 3.47 -5.90
N LYS A 25 3.53 2.59 -6.79
CA LYS A 25 2.68 2.93 -7.93
C LYS A 25 1.64 1.84 -8.18
N GLN A 26 0.83 2.00 -9.21
CA GLN A 26 -0.17 1.02 -9.61
C GLN A 26 0.17 0.40 -10.96
N TRP A 27 -0.05 -0.90 -11.13
CA TRP A 27 0.22 -1.61 -12.39
C TRP A 27 -0.81 -2.71 -12.68
N TYR A 28 -0.81 -3.25 -13.90
CA TYR A 28 -1.56 -4.46 -14.20
C TYR A 28 -0.95 -5.65 -13.48
N TYR A 29 -1.76 -6.49 -12.86
CA TYR A 29 -1.25 -7.75 -12.32
C TYR A 29 -0.78 -8.66 -13.47
N ASP A 30 0.47 -9.09 -13.40
CA ASP A 30 1.08 -10.03 -14.35
C ASP A 30 1.78 -11.21 -13.64
N GLY A 31 1.58 -11.35 -12.33
CA GLY A 31 2.21 -12.38 -11.51
C GLY A 31 3.67 -12.09 -11.12
N SER A 32 4.25 -10.95 -11.53
CA SER A 32 5.64 -10.62 -11.17
C SER A 32 5.79 -10.33 -9.66
N PRO A 33 6.93 -10.69 -9.03
CA PRO A 33 7.12 -10.53 -7.58
C PRO A 33 6.98 -9.09 -7.06
N ASN A 34 7.17 -8.07 -7.90
CA ASN A 34 7.01 -6.67 -7.51
C ASN A 34 5.56 -6.26 -7.24
N LEU A 35 4.62 -7.06 -7.73
CA LEU A 35 3.17 -6.89 -7.55
C LEU A 35 2.62 -7.79 -6.43
N GLN A 36 3.47 -8.64 -5.85
CA GLN A 36 3.12 -9.56 -4.78
C GLN A 36 3.63 -9.04 -3.44
N TRP A 37 2.78 -9.17 -2.43
CA TRP A 37 3.03 -8.65 -1.09
C TRP A 37 2.72 -9.70 -0.03
N GLN A 38 3.49 -9.70 1.05
CA GLN A 38 3.20 -10.43 2.28
C GLN A 38 2.64 -9.47 3.33
N LEU A 39 1.51 -9.83 3.93
CA LEU A 39 0.98 -9.14 5.12
C LEU A 39 1.53 -9.82 6.38
N ARG A 40 2.68 -9.36 6.86
CA ARG A 40 3.32 -9.91 8.06
C ARG A 40 2.69 -9.31 9.32
N SER A 41 1.88 -10.10 10.03
CA SER A 41 1.27 -9.66 11.28
C SER A 41 2.32 -9.40 12.37
N LEU A 42 2.13 -8.30 13.11
CA LEU A 42 2.92 -7.95 14.29
C LEU A 42 2.29 -8.44 15.60
N GLY A 43 1.17 -9.19 15.54
CA GLY A 43 0.50 -9.78 16.70
C GLY A 43 -0.36 -8.80 17.53
N ASN A 44 -0.45 -7.54 17.12
CA ASN A 44 -1.15 -6.47 17.84
C ASN A 44 -2.18 -5.72 16.97
N GLY A 45 -2.66 -6.36 15.90
CA GLY A 45 -3.60 -5.77 14.94
C GLY A 45 -2.94 -4.93 13.83
N TYR A 46 -1.62 -4.77 13.87
CA TYR A 46 -0.85 -4.13 12.79
C TYR A 46 -0.08 -5.16 11.98
N TYR A 47 0.28 -4.75 10.77
CA TYR A 47 0.98 -5.53 9.76
C TYR A 47 2.10 -4.71 9.15
N GLU A 48 3.17 -5.39 8.75
CA GLU A 48 4.09 -4.88 7.74
C GLU A 48 3.66 -5.43 6.39
N ILE A 49 3.71 -4.59 5.35
CA ILE A 49 3.34 -4.94 3.98
C ILE A 49 4.65 -5.10 3.20
N VAL A 50 5.14 -6.33 3.10
CA VAL A 50 6.48 -6.67 2.59
C VAL A 50 6.39 -7.02 1.11
N ASN A 51 7.24 -6.43 0.26
CA ASN A 51 7.27 -6.76 -1.16
C ASN A 51 8.08 -8.04 -1.43
N GLU A 52 7.56 -8.94 -2.26
CA GLU A 52 8.23 -10.21 -2.57
C GLU A 52 9.46 -10.04 -3.48
N ALA A 53 9.56 -8.96 -4.27
CA ALA A 53 10.72 -8.76 -5.16
C ALA A 53 11.99 -8.33 -4.44
N ASN A 54 11.88 -7.59 -3.34
CA ASN A 54 13.02 -6.91 -2.72
C ASN A 54 13.04 -6.93 -1.18
N GLY A 55 11.99 -7.41 -0.52
CA GLY A 55 11.90 -7.51 0.94
C GLY A 55 11.72 -6.17 1.68
N MET A 56 11.61 -5.04 0.97
CA MET A 56 11.26 -3.74 1.56
C MET A 56 9.78 -3.68 1.92
N VAL A 57 9.42 -2.74 2.78
CA VAL A 57 8.06 -2.58 3.31
C VAL A 57 7.43 -1.26 2.85
N ALA A 58 6.11 -1.24 2.71
CA ALA A 58 5.37 0.00 2.49
C ALA A 58 5.57 0.96 3.67
N ASP A 59 5.83 2.24 3.36
CA ASP A 59 6.31 3.24 4.30
C ASP A 59 5.64 4.59 4.00
N SER A 60 5.18 5.28 5.05
CA SER A 60 4.50 6.57 4.94
C SER A 60 5.42 7.80 5.08
N ALA A 61 6.71 7.58 5.31
CA ALA A 61 7.70 8.58 5.69
C ALA A 61 7.35 9.39 6.96
N GLY A 62 6.34 8.97 7.72
CA GLY A 62 5.77 9.75 8.82
C GLY A 62 5.02 11.02 8.37
N ASP A 63 4.76 11.18 7.07
CA ASP A 63 4.07 12.35 6.51
C ASP A 63 2.55 12.21 6.66
N ARG A 64 1.92 13.22 7.28
CA ARG A 64 0.48 13.26 7.57
C ARG A 64 -0.32 14.03 6.53
N SER A 65 0.35 14.58 5.51
CA SER A 65 -0.27 15.43 4.51
C SER A 65 -1.08 14.60 3.51
N ASN A 66 -2.29 15.06 3.20
CA ASN A 66 -3.04 14.53 2.06
C ASN A 66 -2.23 14.78 0.77
N GLY A 67 -1.97 13.71 0.01
CA GLY A 67 -1.13 13.77 -1.18
C GLY A 67 0.33 13.41 -0.96
N ALA A 68 0.74 13.10 0.28
CA ALA A 68 2.08 12.58 0.55
C ALA A 68 2.31 11.27 -0.23
N ILE A 69 3.55 11.03 -0.66
CA ILE A 69 3.88 9.84 -1.47
C ILE A 69 3.94 8.61 -0.57
N ALA A 70 3.22 7.56 -0.95
CA ALA A 70 3.47 6.23 -0.40
C ALA A 70 4.76 5.67 -1.04
N ARG A 71 5.69 5.20 -0.23
CA ARG A 71 7.01 4.72 -0.67
C ARG A 71 7.31 3.34 -0.08
N GLN A 72 8.49 2.82 -0.40
CA GLN A 72 9.03 1.64 0.25
C GLN A 72 10.43 1.89 0.83
N GLU A 73 10.75 1.22 1.91
CA GLU A 73 12.03 1.33 2.62
C GLU A 73 12.40 -0.03 3.21
N PRO A 74 13.71 -0.33 3.41
CA PRO A 74 14.12 -1.35 4.36
C PRO A 74 13.33 -1.30 5.68
N ARG A 75 13.01 -2.49 6.17
CA ARG A 75 12.31 -2.62 7.45
C ARG A 75 13.18 -2.05 8.59
N ASN A 76 12.64 -1.10 9.34
CA ASN A 76 13.28 -0.51 10.52
C ASN A 76 12.41 -0.63 11.80
N GLY A 77 11.16 -1.06 11.67
CA GLY A 77 10.23 -1.30 12.78
C GLY A 77 9.50 -0.06 13.31
N SER A 78 9.68 1.12 12.72
CA SER A 78 8.94 2.32 13.13
C SER A 78 7.47 2.25 12.72
N ASP A 79 6.64 3.04 13.41
CA ASP A 79 5.19 3.02 13.22
C ASP A 79 4.75 3.52 11.82
N ASP A 80 5.60 4.24 11.10
CA ASP A 80 5.37 4.66 9.71
C ASP A 80 5.49 3.51 8.70
N GLN A 81 5.96 2.34 9.12
CA GLN A 81 5.99 1.09 8.34
C GLN A 81 4.92 0.07 8.79
N GLN A 82 4.07 0.46 9.73
CA GLN A 82 3.05 -0.42 10.30
C GLN A 82 1.66 0.02 9.86
N TRP A 83 0.85 -0.94 9.42
CA TRP A 83 -0.43 -0.68 8.80
C TRP A 83 -1.52 -1.51 9.46
N SER A 84 -2.68 -0.91 9.67
CA SER A 84 -3.90 -1.61 10.08
C SER A 84 -4.79 -1.82 8.86
N LEU A 85 -5.53 -2.92 8.86
CA LEU A 85 -6.47 -3.29 7.79
C LEU A 85 -7.89 -3.09 8.32
N TYR A 86 -8.48 -1.94 8.04
CA TYR A 86 -9.82 -1.60 8.50
C TYR A 86 -10.85 -1.95 7.44
N SER A 87 -11.82 -2.81 7.75
CA SER A 87 -12.82 -3.23 6.77
C SER A 87 -13.75 -2.08 6.36
N ALA A 88 -13.88 -1.87 5.05
CA ALA A 88 -14.88 -1.00 4.43
C ALA A 88 -16.15 -1.78 4.00
N GLY A 89 -16.20 -3.09 4.30
CA GLY A 89 -17.27 -4.00 3.88
C GLY A 89 -17.05 -4.59 2.49
N ARG A 90 -17.82 -5.63 2.13
CA ARG A 90 -17.80 -6.28 0.79
C ARG A 90 -16.42 -6.77 0.33
N GLY A 91 -15.52 -7.07 1.27
CA GLY A 91 -14.14 -7.51 0.98
C GLY A 91 -13.14 -6.38 0.74
N LEU A 92 -13.55 -5.12 0.92
CA LEU A 92 -12.71 -3.94 0.80
C LEU A 92 -12.13 -3.51 2.15
N TYR A 93 -10.96 -2.88 2.09
CA TYR A 93 -10.21 -2.40 3.24
C TYR A 93 -9.64 -1.01 3.01
N HIS A 94 -9.67 -0.17 4.04
CA HIS A 94 -8.72 0.93 4.18
C HIS A 94 -7.43 0.37 4.81
N ILE A 95 -6.30 0.63 4.16
CA ILE A 95 -4.97 0.22 4.65
C ILE A 95 -4.34 1.45 5.32
N ILE A 96 -4.48 1.55 6.65
CA ILE A 96 -4.24 2.78 7.42
C ILE A 96 -2.91 2.70 8.16
N ASN A 97 -2.04 3.69 7.93
CA ASN A 97 -0.76 3.78 8.59
C ASN A 97 -0.90 4.10 10.09
N ARG A 98 -0.11 3.43 10.93
CA ARG A 98 -0.14 3.59 12.39
C ARG A 98 0.37 4.95 12.85
N ALA A 99 1.47 5.46 12.27
CA ALA A 99 2.08 6.71 12.70
C ALA A 99 1.29 7.95 12.26
N THR A 100 0.72 7.91 11.05
CA THR A 100 0.15 9.10 10.41
C THR A 100 -1.38 9.13 10.44
N GLY A 101 -2.04 7.97 10.55
CA GLY A 101 -3.50 7.83 10.44
C GLY A 101 -4.04 7.99 9.01
N THR A 102 -3.17 8.19 8.01
CA THR A 102 -3.54 8.24 6.59
C THR A 102 -3.63 6.84 5.99
N ALA A 103 -4.51 6.66 5.01
CA ALA A 103 -4.66 5.42 4.25
C ALA A 103 -3.83 5.45 2.95
N LEU A 104 -3.40 4.27 2.49
CA LEU A 104 -2.90 4.06 1.14
C LEU A 104 -4.00 4.40 0.12
N ASP A 105 -3.68 5.23 -0.87
CA ASP A 105 -4.64 5.78 -1.82
C ASP A 105 -4.09 5.73 -3.26
N GLY A 106 -4.93 5.36 -4.22
CA GLY A 106 -4.61 5.29 -5.65
C GLY A 106 -4.58 6.64 -6.39
N ALA A 107 -4.65 7.76 -5.66
CA ALA A 107 -4.69 9.14 -6.15
C ALA A 107 -5.86 9.46 -7.12
N GLY A 108 -6.89 8.60 -7.18
CA GLY A 108 -7.99 8.70 -8.14
C GLY A 108 -7.59 8.47 -9.60
N SER A 109 -6.34 8.10 -9.88
CA SER A 109 -5.86 7.84 -11.24
C SER A 109 -6.06 6.37 -11.62
N THR A 110 -6.58 6.13 -12.82
CA THR A 110 -6.73 4.80 -13.41
C THR A 110 -5.64 4.46 -14.42
N SER A 111 -4.64 5.33 -14.58
CA SER A 111 -3.54 5.14 -15.53
C SER A 111 -2.45 4.24 -14.93
N VAL A 112 -2.00 3.26 -15.71
CA VAL A 112 -0.89 2.37 -15.36
C VAL A 112 0.39 3.17 -15.09
N GLY A 113 1.09 2.84 -14.01
CA GLY A 113 2.29 3.54 -13.56
C GLY A 113 2.03 4.78 -12.71
N SER A 114 0.77 5.15 -12.48
CA SER A 114 0.42 6.27 -11.58
C SER A 114 0.85 5.97 -10.15
N SER A 115 1.36 7.00 -9.47
CA SER A 115 1.78 6.91 -8.07
C SER A 115 0.60 6.55 -7.17
N THR A 116 0.89 5.80 -6.10
CA THR A 116 0.04 5.78 -4.91
C THR A 116 0.47 6.86 -3.94
N ILE A 117 -0.48 7.39 -3.19
CA ILE A 117 -0.29 8.46 -2.22
C ILE A 117 -0.86 8.03 -0.87
N LEU A 118 -0.79 8.93 0.10
CA LEU A 118 -1.44 8.87 1.39
C LEU A 118 -2.55 9.91 1.43
N TRP A 119 -3.69 9.53 2.00
CA TRP A 119 -4.81 10.44 2.18
C TRP A 119 -5.59 10.08 3.44
N ALA A 120 -6.29 11.05 4.03
CA ALA A 120 -7.24 10.80 5.09
C ALA A 120 -8.24 9.69 4.69
N PRO A 121 -8.50 8.68 5.54
CA PRO A 121 -9.44 7.60 5.23
C PRO A 121 -10.82 8.13 4.85
N ASN A 122 -11.37 7.67 3.73
CA ASN A 122 -12.65 8.14 3.20
C ASN A 122 -13.29 7.08 2.28
N PRO A 123 -14.61 7.11 2.01
CA PRO A 123 -15.30 6.04 1.28
C PRO A 123 -15.12 6.11 -0.25
N SER A 124 -14.16 6.90 -0.75
CA SER A 124 -13.91 6.94 -2.19
C SER A 124 -13.19 5.65 -2.61
N PRO A 125 -13.56 5.00 -3.74
CA PRO A 125 -12.99 3.72 -4.13
C PRO A 125 -11.47 3.73 -4.36
N ASN A 126 -10.86 4.89 -4.61
CA ASN A 126 -9.40 5.01 -4.71
C ASN A 126 -8.69 4.88 -3.35
N ASN A 127 -9.42 5.03 -2.23
CA ASN A 127 -8.93 4.86 -0.85
C ASN A 127 -9.24 3.45 -0.29
N GLU A 128 -9.81 2.57 -1.12
CA GLU A 128 -10.24 1.22 -0.75
C GLU A 128 -9.52 0.17 -1.59
N TRP A 129 -9.13 -0.93 -0.95
CA TRP A 129 -8.35 -2.00 -1.57
C TRP A 129 -8.95 -3.37 -1.28
N THR A 130 -8.93 -4.26 -2.28
CA THR A 130 -9.14 -5.70 -2.07
C THR A 130 -7.79 -6.36 -1.79
N ILE A 131 -7.75 -7.29 -0.83
CA ILE A 131 -6.60 -8.15 -0.56
C ILE A 131 -6.90 -9.51 -1.18
N ALA A 132 -6.30 -9.82 -2.33
CA ALA A 132 -6.56 -11.07 -3.05
C ALA A 132 -5.36 -12.02 -2.98
N ALA A 133 -5.64 -13.33 -2.98
CA ALA A 133 -4.60 -14.35 -3.02
C ALA A 133 -3.88 -14.33 -4.39
N THR A 134 -2.57 -14.50 -4.36
CA THR A 134 -1.67 -14.58 -5.53
C THR A 134 -1.42 -16.02 -5.93
#